data_AF-C0P2M2-F1
#
_entry.id   AF-C0P2M2-F1
#
_cell.length_a   1.000
_cell.length_b   1.000
_cell.length_c   1.000
_cell.angle_alpha   90.00
_cell.angle_beta   90.00
_cell.angle_gamma   90.00
#
_symmetry.space_group_name_H-M   'P 1'
#
loop_
_entity.id
_entity.type
_entity.pdbx_description
1 polymer ?
#
loop_
_entity_poly.entity_id
_entity_poly.type
_entity_poly.pdbx_seq_one_letter_code
_entity_poly.pdbx_strand_id
1 'polypeptide(L)'
;MKEGVEHFAPVHLFDEGSTVYWIPCGRKLSCSYPGIRFAYGFDTYFGHEVSVVEMDGQFDKLDELIYVETHLSNLSTKFYGEVTQQMLRHADVPGSNNGTGLFQTIVGLKIRDLYEQIVARR
;
A
#
# COMPACT_ATOMS: atom_id res chain seq x y z
N MET A 1 -9.15 -3.59 4.46
CA MET A 1 -9.93 -2.81 3.48
C MET A 1 -11.23 -3.56 3.23
N LYS A 2 -12.38 -2.88 3.32
CA LYS A 2 -13.69 -3.54 3.22
C LYS A 2 -14.00 -3.92 1.77
N GLU A 3 -14.38 -5.17 1.56
CA GLU A 3 -14.79 -5.67 0.25
C GLU A 3 -16.21 -5.25 -0.11
N GLY A 4 -16.52 -5.25 -1.41
CA GLY A 4 -17.86 -4.98 -1.93
C GLY A 4 -18.33 -3.52 -1.80
N VAL A 5 -17.41 -2.58 -1.58
CA VAL A 5 -17.71 -1.14 -1.55
C VAL A 5 -17.67 -0.58 -2.97
N GLU A 6 -18.75 0.10 -3.37
CA GLU A 6 -18.84 0.70 -4.71
C GLU A 6 -17.72 1.73 -4.92
N HIS A 7 -17.10 1.72 -6.11
CA HIS A 7 -15.98 2.60 -6.49
C HIS A 7 -14.70 2.42 -5.66
N PHE A 8 -14.60 1.37 -4.86
CA PHE A 8 -13.44 1.11 -4.02
C PHE A 8 -12.90 -0.28 -4.30
N ALA A 9 -11.81 -0.35 -5.08
CA ALA A 9 -11.03 -1.56 -5.28
C ALA A 9 -9.91 -1.64 -4.22
N PRO A 10 -9.88 -2.67 -3.35
CA PRO A 10 -8.83 -2.82 -2.35
C PRO A 10 -7.44 -3.05 -2.95
N VAL A 11 -6.42 -2.67 -2.20
CA VAL A 11 -5.02 -2.95 -2.54
C VAL A 11 -4.74 -4.42 -2.25
N HIS A 12 -4.04 -5.09 -3.16
CA HIS A 12 -3.58 -6.45 -2.97
C HIS A 12 -2.09 -6.58 -3.30
N LEU A 13 -1.47 -7.62 -2.77
CA LEU A 13 -0.07 -7.93 -2.98
C LEU A 13 0.07 -9.18 -3.86
N PHE A 14 0.68 -9.01 -5.03
CA PHE A 14 0.78 -10.03 -6.10
C PHE A 14 -0.55 -10.53 -6.66
N ASP A 15 -1.24 -11.37 -5.91
CA ASP A 15 -2.45 -12.05 -6.32
C ASP A 15 -3.59 -11.71 -5.36
N GLU A 16 -4.66 -11.14 -5.91
CA GLU A 16 -5.83 -10.72 -5.14
C GLU A 16 -6.50 -11.89 -4.45
N GLY A 17 -6.37 -13.12 -4.97
CA GLY A 17 -7.06 -14.35 -4.55
C GLY A 17 -6.40 -15.18 -3.45
N SER A 18 -5.23 -14.80 -2.94
CA SER A 18 -4.44 -15.65 -2.04
C SER A 18 -3.87 -14.93 -0.82
N THR A 19 -3.49 -15.70 0.20
CA THR A 19 -2.72 -15.18 1.34
C THR A 19 -1.24 -15.23 1.00
N VAL A 20 -0.58 -14.07 1.05
CA VAL A 20 0.81 -13.91 0.65
C VAL A 20 1.65 -13.37 1.80
N TYR A 21 2.83 -13.96 2.00
CA TYR A 21 3.86 -13.41 2.86
C TYR A 21 5.08 -13.07 2.01
N TRP A 22 5.55 -11.84 2.10
CA TRP A 22 6.61 -11.34 1.23
C TRP A 22 7.66 -10.57 2.01
N ILE A 23 8.93 -10.90 1.75
CA ILE A 23 10.08 -10.17 2.28
C ILE A 23 10.85 -9.64 1.06
N PRO A 24 10.79 -8.33 0.76
CA PRO A 24 11.46 -7.75 -0.42
C PRO A 24 12.98 -7.75 -0.31
N CYS A 25 13.51 -7.76 0.92
CA CYS A 25 14.94 -7.71 1.20
C CYS A 25 15.65 -9.00 0.76
N GLY A 26 16.62 -8.89 -0.14
CA GLY A 26 17.31 -10.03 -0.72
C GLY A 26 18.49 -9.61 -1.60
N ARG A 27 18.84 -10.44 -2.60
CA ARG A 27 19.99 -10.14 -3.47
C ARG A 27 19.81 -8.90 -4.34
N LYS A 28 18.57 -8.58 -4.72
CA LYS A 28 18.24 -7.43 -5.59
C LYS A 28 17.92 -6.15 -4.82
N LEU A 29 17.64 -6.25 -3.51
CA LEU A 29 17.30 -5.12 -2.66
C LEU A 29 17.96 -5.31 -1.30
N SER A 30 18.99 -4.51 -1.02
CA SER A 30 19.73 -4.55 0.23
C SER A 30 19.08 -3.65 1.29
N CYS A 31 18.49 -4.26 2.31
CA CYS A 31 17.91 -3.57 3.46
C CYS A 31 18.84 -3.67 4.68
N SER A 32 18.79 -2.69 5.59
CA SER A 32 19.40 -2.84 6.92
C SER A 32 18.47 -3.62 7.85
N TYR A 33 19.00 -4.13 8.95
CA TYR A 33 18.22 -4.85 9.96
C TYR A 33 17.27 -3.88 10.70
N PRO A 34 15.99 -4.23 10.95
CA PRO A 34 15.35 -5.55 10.78
C PRO A 34 14.76 -5.83 9.38
N GLY A 35 14.83 -4.86 8.48
CA GLY A 35 14.30 -4.94 7.12
C GLY A 35 12.80 -4.70 7.09
N ILE A 36 12.14 -5.26 6.08
CA ILE A 36 10.72 -5.06 5.80
C ILE A 36 10.07 -6.41 5.53
N ARG A 37 8.86 -6.61 6.03
CA ARG A 37 8.02 -7.78 5.77
C ARG A 37 6.59 -7.32 5.47
N PHE A 38 6.00 -7.91 4.45
CA PHE A 38 4.61 -7.75 4.10
C PHE A 38 3.83 -9.04 4.33
N ALA A 39 2.58 -8.87 4.74
CA ALA A 39 1.57 -9.91 4.69
C ALA A 39 0.33 -9.37 3.97
N TYR A 40 -0.30 -10.21 3.18
CA TYR A 40 -1.57 -9.95 2.54
C TYR A 40 -2.46 -11.17 2.73
N GLY A 41 -3.74 -10.94 2.97
CA GLY A 41 -4.72 -12.01 3.05
C GLY A 41 -6.12 -11.49 3.29
N PHE A 42 -7.04 -12.42 3.50
CA PHE A 42 -8.44 -12.12 3.73
C PHE A 42 -8.79 -12.39 5.19
N ASP A 43 -9.69 -11.58 5.73
CA ASP A 43 -10.21 -11.77 7.08
C ASP A 43 -11.68 -11.33 7.14
N THR A 44 -12.32 -11.65 8.26
CA THR A 44 -13.67 -11.16 8.60
C THR A 44 -13.57 -10.18 9.76
N TYR A 45 -13.82 -8.90 9.48
CA TYR A 45 -13.78 -7.84 10.50
C TYR A 45 -15.20 -7.33 10.78
N PHE A 46 -15.68 -7.51 12.02
CA PHE A 46 -17.06 -7.20 12.43
C PHE A 46 -18.15 -7.86 11.54
N GLY A 47 -17.92 -9.09 11.07
CA GLY A 47 -18.86 -9.81 10.21
C GLY A 47 -18.87 -9.32 8.75
N HIS A 48 -17.90 -8.50 8.35
CA HIS A 48 -17.70 -8.07 6.98
C HIS A 48 -16.41 -8.65 6.40
N GLU A 49 -16.47 -9.05 5.13
CA GLU A 49 -15.29 -9.49 4.38
C GLU A 49 -14.34 -8.32 4.15
N VAL A 50 -13.07 -8.53 4.48
CA VAL A 50 -12.01 -7.54 4.32
C VAL A 50 -10.74 -8.18 3.75
N SER A 51 -10.04 -7.42 2.90
CA SER A 51 -8.65 -7.72 2.52
C SER A 51 -7.70 -6.92 3.40
N VAL A 52 -6.74 -7.60 4.02
CA VAL A 52 -5.78 -7.01 4.96
C VAL A 52 -4.40 -7.00 4.31
N VAL A 53 -3.78 -5.82 4.28
CA VAL A 53 -2.38 -5.64 3.90
C VAL A 53 -1.66 -5.15 5.14
N GLU A 54 -0.59 -5.85 5.52
CA GLU A 54 0.24 -5.53 6.67
C GLU A 54 1.66 -5.26 6.22
N MET A 55 2.29 -4.30 6.89
CA MET A 55 3.72 -4.01 6.74
C MET A 55 4.33 -3.99 8.14
N ASP A 56 5.38 -4.77 8.31
CA ASP A 56 6.25 -4.76 9.49
C ASP A 56 7.65 -4.32 9.09
N GLY A 57 8.30 -3.56 9.97
CA GLY A 57 9.59 -2.92 9.73
C GLY A 57 9.50 -1.49 9.20
N GLN A 58 10.63 -0.99 8.67
CA GLN A 58 10.79 0.39 8.23
C GLN A 58 11.62 0.47 6.95
N PHE A 59 11.41 1.52 6.18
CA PHE A 59 12.20 1.90 5.03
C PHE A 59 13.43 2.67 5.48
N ASP A 60 14.61 2.18 5.12
CA ASP A 60 15.88 2.89 5.29
C ASP A 60 16.28 3.65 4.02
N LYS A 61 15.88 3.14 2.85
CA LYS A 61 16.26 3.70 1.55
C LYS A 61 15.04 3.93 0.67
N LEU A 62 15.11 4.97 -0.17
CA LEU A 62 14.05 5.26 -1.14
C LEU A 62 13.83 4.10 -2.13
N ASP A 63 14.90 3.39 -2.50
CA ASP A 63 14.84 2.25 -3.41
C ASP A 63 13.91 1.15 -2.87
N GLU A 64 13.84 0.98 -1.54
CA GLU A 64 12.96 -0.01 -0.91
C GLU A 64 11.49 0.39 -1.08
N LEU A 65 11.19 1.68 -0.93
CA LEU A 65 9.84 2.21 -1.12
C LEU A 65 9.37 2.07 -2.57
N ILE A 66 10.23 2.45 -3.53
CA ILE A 66 9.94 2.30 -4.96
C ILE A 66 9.72 0.81 -5.29
N TYR A 67 10.57 -0.07 -4.76
CA TYR A 67 10.45 -1.51 -5.00
C TYR A 67 9.13 -2.06 -4.46
N VAL A 68 8.71 -1.65 -3.27
CA VAL A 68 7.41 -2.05 -2.70
C VAL A 68 6.25 -1.53 -3.55
N GLU A 69 6.30 -0.26 -3.97
CA GLU A 69 5.25 0.34 -4.83
C GLU A 69 5.06 -0.47 -6.12
N THR A 70 6.12 -1.02 -6.71
CA THR A 70 6.01 -1.83 -7.93
C THR A 70 5.29 -3.17 -7.77
N HIS A 71 5.25 -3.71 -6.55
CA HIS A 71 4.66 -5.02 -6.26
C HIS A 71 3.26 -4.93 -5.63
N LEU A 72 2.85 -3.71 -5.25
CA LEU A 72 1.50 -3.43 -4.80
C LEU A 72 0.61 -3.10 -6.00
N SER A 73 -0.53 -3.75 -6.06
CA SER A 73 -1.50 -3.57 -7.12
C SER A 73 -2.69 -2.74 -6.63
N ASN A 74 -3.44 -2.17 -7.58
CA ASN A 74 -4.59 -1.31 -7.28
C ASN A 74 -4.23 -0.16 -6.34
N LEU A 75 -3.17 0.62 -6.58
CA LEU A 75 -2.84 1.77 -5.72
C LEU A 75 -3.65 3.05 -6.05
N SER A 76 -4.44 3.05 -7.13
CA SER A 76 -5.17 4.23 -7.62
C SER A 76 -4.24 5.42 -7.94
N THR A 77 -3.00 5.12 -8.32
CA THR A 77 -2.00 6.09 -8.77
C THR A 77 -2.26 6.54 -10.20
N LYS A 78 -2.06 7.83 -10.51
CA LYS A 78 -2.17 8.38 -11.87
C LYS A 78 -0.92 8.12 -12.71
N PHE A 79 0.24 7.98 -12.07
CA PHE A 79 1.52 7.68 -12.69
C PHE A 79 2.36 6.82 -11.75
N TYR A 80 3.34 6.12 -12.32
CA TYR A 80 4.26 5.27 -11.57
C TYR A 80 5.16 6.11 -10.64
N GLY A 81 5.26 5.70 -9.36
CA GLY A 81 6.04 6.43 -8.36
C GLY A 81 5.27 7.55 -7.65
N GLU A 82 3.96 7.66 -7.88
CA GLU A 82 3.14 8.70 -7.23
C GLU A 82 3.11 8.51 -5.71
N VAL A 83 3.03 7.28 -5.20
CA VAL A 83 3.04 7.03 -3.74
C VAL A 83 4.37 7.48 -3.16
N THR A 84 5.48 7.05 -3.76
CA THR A 84 6.84 7.45 -3.37
C THR A 84 6.98 8.97 -3.38
N GLN A 85 6.48 9.65 -4.42
CA GLN A 85 6.56 11.10 -4.52
C GLN A 85 5.78 11.81 -3.40
N GLN A 86 4.58 11.34 -3.05
CA GLN A 86 3.80 11.93 -1.97
C GLN A 86 4.47 11.73 -0.60
N MET A 87 5.04 10.54 -0.35
CA MET A 87 5.79 10.28 0.88
C MET A 87 7.04 11.17 0.98
N LEU A 88 7.76 11.38 -0.13
CA LEU A 88 8.92 12.27 -0.18
C LEU A 88 8.58 13.74 0.13
N ARG A 89 7.40 14.22 -0.27
CA ARG A 89 6.96 15.59 0.03
C ARG A 89 6.74 15.83 1.52
N HIS A 90 6.47 14.77 2.26
CA HIS A 90 6.19 14.80 3.70
C HIS A 90 7.24 13.99 4.48
N ALA A 91 8.48 13.95 4.01
CA ALA A 91 9.53 13.13 4.63
C ALA A 91 9.81 13.49 6.11
N ASP A 92 9.43 14.69 6.53
CA ASP A 92 9.55 15.21 7.90
C ASP A 92 8.43 14.76 8.85
N VAL A 93 7.32 14.21 8.35
CA VAL A 93 6.20 13.79 9.19
C VAL A 93 6.50 12.45 9.89
N PRO A 94 6.01 12.24 11.13
CA PRO A 94 6.20 10.98 11.83
C PRO A 94 5.52 9.83 11.07
N GLY A 95 6.26 8.75 10.83
CA GLY A 95 5.77 7.57 10.11
C GLY A 95 6.02 7.57 8.60
N SER A 96 6.67 8.60 8.04
CA SER A 96 7.04 8.64 6.61
C SER A 96 8.02 7.56 6.17
N ASN A 97 8.68 6.89 7.12
CA ASN A 97 9.61 5.79 6.87
C ASN A 97 9.03 4.42 7.20
N ASN A 98 7.73 4.26 7.43
CA ASN A 98 7.13 2.96 7.74
C ASN A 98 5.73 2.80 7.14
N GLY A 99 5.07 1.69 7.49
CA GLY A 99 3.74 1.36 6.99
C GLY A 99 2.68 2.42 7.30
N THR A 100 2.86 3.25 8.31
CA THR A 100 1.89 4.29 8.68
C THR A 100 1.79 5.35 7.58
N GLY A 101 2.92 5.96 7.20
CA GLY A 101 2.94 6.96 6.12
C GLY A 101 2.59 6.35 4.76
N LEU A 102 3.01 5.10 4.53
CA LEU A 102 2.67 4.35 3.31
C LEU A 102 1.16 4.17 3.18
N PHE A 103 0.52 3.54 4.17
CA PHE A 103 -0.91 3.23 4.10
C PHE A 103 -1.78 4.48 4.16
N GLN A 104 -1.39 5.53 4.90
CA GLN A 104 -2.09 6.82 4.87
C GLN A 104 -2.07 7.44 3.47
N THR A 105 -0.92 7.42 2.80
CA THR A 105 -0.77 7.91 1.43
C THR A 105 -1.66 7.13 0.47
N ILE A 106 -1.62 5.81 0.53
CA ILE A 106 -2.44 4.91 -0.29
C ILE A 106 -3.94 5.19 -0.08
N VAL A 107 -4.38 5.32 1.18
CA VAL A 107 -5.78 5.65 1.51
C VAL A 107 -6.18 7.01 0.92
N GLY A 108 -5.29 8.01 0.97
CA GLY A 108 -5.52 9.30 0.33
C GLY A 108 -5.76 9.19 -1.19
N LEU A 109 -4.94 8.40 -1.89
CA LEU A 109 -5.11 8.16 -3.32
C LEU A 109 -6.41 7.41 -3.64
N LYS A 110 -6.80 6.46 -2.78
CA LYS A 110 -8.07 5.74 -2.90
C LYS A 110 -9.28 6.64 -2.73
N ILE A 111 -9.25 7.55 -1.75
CA ILE A 111 -10.32 8.53 -1.53
C ILE A 111 -10.43 9.46 -2.74
N ARG A 112 -9.30 9.91 -3.30
CA ARG A 112 -9.29 10.73 -4.52
C ARG A 112 -9.98 10.01 -5.68
N ASP A 113 -9.58 8.77 -5.95
CA ASP A 113 -10.13 7.96 -7.05
C ASP A 113 -11.64 7.72 -6.88
N LEU A 114 -12.07 7.39 -5.66
CA LEU A 114 -13.49 7.25 -5.32
C LEU A 114 -14.27 8.57 -5.54
N TYR A 115 -13.72 9.70 -5.08
CA TYR A 115 -14.35 11.01 -5.27
C TYR A 115 -14.46 11.39 -6.75
N GLU A 116 -13.42 11.17 -7.54
CA GLU A 116 -13.43 11.42 -8.99
C GLU A 116 -14.51 10.58 -9.71
N GLN A 117 -14.65 9.31 -9.36
CA GLN A 117 -15.68 8.44 -9.94
C GLN A 117 -17.10 8.86 -9.54
N ILE A 118 -17.30 9.27 -8.29
CA ILE A 118 -18.61 9.77 -7.81
C ILE A 118 -18.98 11.07 -8.54
N VAL A 119 -18.03 12.00 -8.69
CA VAL A 119 -18.28 13.27 -9.37
C VAL A 119 -18.51 13.06 -10.87
N ALA A 120 -17.81 12.13 -11.51
CA ALA A 120 -17.98 11.84 -12.94
C ALA A 120 -19.34 11.22 -13.29
N ARG A 121 -20.00 10.57 -12.33
CA ARG A 121 -21.37 10.02 -12.50
C ARG A 121 -22.48 11.05 -12.27
N ARG A 122 -22.13 12.24 -11.79
CA ARG A 122 -23.07 13.31 -11.45
C ARG A 122 -23.27 14.27 -12.61
#